data_AF-A0A2R6QZ16-F1
#
_entry.id   AF-A0A2R6QZ16-F1
#
_cell.length_a   1.000
_cell.length_b   1.000
_cell.length_c   1.000
_cell.angle_alpha   90.00
_cell.angle_beta   90.00
_cell.angle_gamma   90.00
#
_symmetry.space_group_name_H-M   'P 1'
#
loop_
_entity.id
_entity.type
_entity.pdbx_description
1 polymer ?
#
loop_
_entity_poly.entity_id
_entity_poly.type
_entity_poly.pdbx_seq_one_letter_code
_entity_poly.pdbx_strand_id
1 'polypeptide(L)'
;AVVLFAMGGYGTYLGFRIRFSNDVEEKAKAKDLHPKLLAGMFFFFALGATGGITSLLTSDKPIFESPHAVTGLIGLALLTVQTLLPALFEGNPGLRNVHGILGSGIMTLFLVHAALGLQLGLSY
;
A
#
# COMPACT_ATOMS: atom_id res chain seq x y z
N ALA A 1 5.11 10.73 1.48
CA ALA A 1 4.89 10.40 2.91
C ALA A 1 3.43 10.55 3.34
N VAL A 2 2.75 11.69 3.08
CA VAL A 2 1.39 11.95 3.58
C VAL A 2 0.38 10.83 3.26
N VAL A 3 0.28 10.40 2.00
CA VAL A 3 -0.63 9.33 1.58
C VAL A 3 -0.35 8.01 2.32
N LEU A 4 0.93 7.64 2.45
CA LEU A 4 1.33 6.41 3.15
C LEU A 4 0.85 6.40 4.60
N PHE A 5 1.07 7.48 5.34
CA PHE A 5 0.70 7.53 6.75
C PHE A 5 -0.79 7.77 6.97
N ALA A 6 -1.38 8.73 6.25
CA ALA A 6 -2.78 9.11 6.43
C ALA A 6 -3.73 8.02 5.91
N MET A 7 -3.52 7.54 4.68
CA MET A 7 -4.43 6.57 4.06
C MET A 7 -3.98 5.14 4.32
N GLY A 8 -2.69 4.86 4.13
CA GLY A 8 -2.12 3.54 4.40
C GLY A 8 -2.13 3.20 5.88
N GLY A 9 -1.54 4.04 6.72
CA GLY A 9 -1.46 3.81 8.17
C GLY A 9 -2.83 3.69 8.82
N TYR A 10 -3.73 4.66 8.59
CA TYR A 10 -5.09 4.59 9.15
C TYR A 10 -5.91 3.46 8.52
N GLY A 11 -5.79 3.23 7.21
CA GLY A 11 -6.44 2.11 6.53
C GLY A 11 -6.03 0.75 7.11
N THR A 12 -4.73 0.53 7.33
CA THR A 12 -4.20 -0.69 7.96
C THR A 12 -4.69 -0.82 9.41
N TYR A 13 -4.69 0.26 10.18
CA TYR A 13 -5.28 0.28 11.52
C TYR A 13 -6.75 -0.19 11.49
N LEU A 14 -7.55 0.34 10.57
CA LEU A 14 -8.95 -0.11 10.42
C LEU A 14 -9.05 -1.59 10.04
N GLY A 15 -8.11 -2.13 9.25
CA GLY A 15 -8.03 -3.57 8.98
C GLY A 15 -7.92 -4.41 10.25
N PHE A 16 -7.11 -3.95 11.22
CA PHE A 16 -7.05 -4.58 12.55
C PHE A 16 -8.33 -4.40 13.35
N ARG A 17 -9.00 -3.24 13.26
CA ARG A 17 -10.29 -3.01 13.94
C ARG A 17 -11.40 -3.92 13.40
N ILE A 18 -11.45 -4.17 12.08
CA ILE A 18 -12.36 -5.14 11.46
C ILE A 18 -12.18 -6.53 12.11
N ARG A 19 -10.92 -6.94 12.36
CA ARG A 19 -10.59 -8.26 12.88
C ARG A 19 -10.81 -8.39 14.38
N PHE A 20 -10.40 -7.40 15.16
CA PHE A 20 -10.20 -7.55 16.61
C PHE A 20 -11.12 -6.70 17.49
N SER A 21 -11.84 -5.71 16.94
CA SER A 21 -12.78 -4.94 17.78
C SER A 21 -13.93 -5.83 18.27
N ASN A 22 -14.55 -5.50 19.40
CA ASN A 22 -15.82 -6.09 19.84
C ASN A 22 -17.01 -5.14 19.63
N ASP A 23 -16.74 -3.89 19.28
CA ASP A 23 -17.74 -2.87 19.02
C ASP A 23 -18.30 -3.06 17.59
N VAL A 24 -19.62 -3.20 17.49
CA VAL A 24 -20.33 -3.43 16.23
C VAL A 24 -20.31 -2.19 15.33
N GLU A 25 -20.49 -1.00 15.91
CA GLU A 25 -20.49 0.27 15.18
C GLU A 25 -19.09 0.56 14.64
N GLU A 26 -18.07 0.36 15.47
CA GLU A 26 -16.69 0.54 15.06
C GLU A 26 -16.31 -0.43 13.94
N LYS A 27 -16.67 -1.71 14.04
CA LYS A 27 -16.45 -2.70 12.97
C LYS A 27 -17.14 -2.31 11.67
N ALA A 28 -18.39 -1.83 11.74
CA ALA A 28 -19.13 -1.40 10.57
C ALA A 28 -18.44 -0.22 9.88
N LYS A 29 -18.04 0.79 10.65
CA LYS A 29 -17.29 1.95 10.16
C LYS A 29 -15.93 1.55 9.57
N ALA A 30 -15.22 0.64 10.23
CA ALA A 30 -13.94 0.15 9.74
C ALA A 30 -14.08 -0.62 8.42
N LYS A 31 -15.11 -1.47 8.28
CA LYS A 31 -15.41 -2.18 7.02
C LYS A 31 -15.75 -1.24 5.86
N ASP A 32 -16.39 -0.12 6.13
CA ASP A 32 -16.71 0.89 5.12
C ASP A 32 -15.46 1.71 4.71
N LEU A 33 -14.69 2.18 5.70
CA LEU A 33 -13.59 3.12 5.46
C LEU A 33 -12.30 2.44 5.00
N HIS A 34 -12.00 1.23 5.47
CA HIS A 34 -10.79 0.48 5.08
C HIS A 34 -10.63 0.40 3.55
N PRO A 35 -11.57 -0.19 2.78
CA PRO A 35 -11.39 -0.32 1.34
C PRO A 35 -11.30 1.05 0.63
N LYS A 36 -12.02 2.08 1.09
CA LYS A 36 -11.98 3.42 0.49
C LYS A 36 -10.60 4.08 0.66
N LEU A 37 -10.03 3.98 1.86
CA LEU A 37 -8.72 4.56 2.15
C LEU A 37 -7.60 3.81 1.43
N LEU A 38 -7.64 2.48 1.40
CA LEU A 38 -6.60 1.71 0.71
C LEU A 38 -6.72 1.80 -0.81
N ALA A 39 -7.93 1.89 -1.37
CA ALA A 39 -8.12 2.17 -2.79
C ALA A 39 -7.59 3.56 -3.16
N GLY A 40 -7.85 4.56 -2.33
CA GLY A 40 -7.29 5.90 -2.53
C GLY A 40 -5.76 5.92 -2.41
N MET A 41 -5.18 5.18 -1.45
CA MET A 41 -3.73 5.00 -1.37
C MET A 41 -3.17 4.38 -2.64
N PHE A 42 -3.77 3.30 -3.14
CA PHE A 42 -3.35 2.64 -4.37
C PHE A 42 -3.37 3.62 -5.55
N PHE A 43 -4.47 4.36 -5.71
CA PHE A 43 -4.61 5.36 -6.77
C PHE A 43 -3.51 6.42 -6.72
N PHE A 44 -3.30 7.05 -5.55
CA PHE A 44 -2.28 8.09 -5.42
C PHE A 44 -0.84 7.54 -5.52
N PHE A 45 -0.60 6.29 -5.13
CA PHE A 45 0.70 5.65 -5.34
C PHE A 45 0.95 5.37 -6.82
N ALA A 46 -0.05 4.92 -7.57
CA ALA A 46 0.06 4.72 -9.01
C ALA A 46 0.36 6.04 -9.73
N LEU A 47 -0.34 7.13 -9.36
CA LEU A 47 -0.03 8.48 -9.87
C LEU A 47 1.35 8.97 -9.44
N GLY A 48 1.78 8.70 -8.21
CA GLY A 48 3.12 9.05 -7.75
C GLY A 48 4.22 8.32 -8.52
N ALA A 49 3.98 7.06 -8.88
CA ALA A 49 4.93 6.25 -9.64
C ALA A 49 5.16 6.79 -11.05
N THR A 50 4.14 7.34 -11.73
CA THR A 50 4.34 7.96 -13.05
C THR A 50 5.28 9.15 -12.96
N GLY A 51 5.07 10.05 -11.99
CA GLY A 51 5.96 11.20 -11.75
C GLY A 51 7.39 10.79 -11.41
N GLY A 52 7.56 9.77 -10.55
CA GLY A 52 8.88 9.23 -10.20
C GLY A 52 9.62 8.62 -11.39
N ILE A 53 8.92 7.85 -12.23
CA ILE A 53 9.48 7.27 -13.46
C ILE A 53 9.85 8.37 -14.45
N THR A 54 8.98 9.35 -14.68
CA THR A 54 9.27 10.49 -15.55
C THR A 54 10.52 11.23 -15.07
N SER A 55 10.65 11.50 -13.77
CA SER A 55 11.83 12.18 -13.21
C SER A 55 13.13 11.41 -13.44
N LEU A 56 13.12 10.08 -13.37
CA LEU A 56 14.30 9.26 -13.67
C LEU A 56 14.65 9.33 -15.15
N LEU A 57 13.66 9.19 -16.03
CA LEU A 57 13.86 9.24 -17.48
C LEU A 57 14.35 10.61 -17.95
N THR A 58 13.84 11.72 -17.40
CA THR A 58 14.31 13.07 -17.75
C THR A 58 15.69 13.40 -17.19
N SER A 59 16.20 12.57 -16.27
CA SER A 59 17.54 12.69 -15.68
C SER A 59 18.52 11.65 -16.25
N ASP A 60 18.16 10.97 -17.35
CA ASP A 60 18.92 9.89 -17.97
C ASP A 60 19.34 8.77 -17.00
N LYS A 61 18.48 8.48 -16.00
CA LYS A 61 18.75 7.44 -15.00
C LYS A 61 17.97 6.15 -15.26
N PRO A 62 18.63 4.99 -15.12
CA PRO A 62 17.98 3.69 -15.28
C PRO A 62 16.95 3.43 -14.16
N ILE A 63 15.75 3.00 -14.55
CA ILE A 63 14.64 2.74 -13.62
C ILE A 63 14.97 1.58 -12.68
N PHE A 64 15.48 0.47 -13.22
CA PHE A 64 15.68 -0.78 -12.47
C PHE A 64 16.92 -0.79 -11.58
N GLU A 65 17.79 0.23 -11.67
CA GLU A 65 18.91 0.40 -10.75
C GLU A 65 18.54 1.23 -9.53
N SER A 66 17.40 1.94 -9.56
CA SER A 66 16.89 2.70 -8.42
C SER A 66 16.14 1.78 -7.46
N PRO A 67 16.66 1.55 -6.23
CA PRO A 67 15.97 0.70 -5.26
C PRO A 67 14.59 1.26 -4.88
N HIS A 68 14.45 2.60 -4.87
CA HIS A 68 13.16 3.25 -4.66
C HIS A 68 12.16 2.91 -5.77
N ALA A 69 12.57 2.99 -7.04
CA ALA A 69 11.68 2.66 -8.15
C ALA A 69 11.29 1.17 -8.16
N VAL A 70 12.26 0.27 -7.96
CA VAL A 70 12.02 -1.19 -7.93
C VAL A 70 11.07 -1.57 -6.79
N THR A 71 11.31 -1.07 -5.58
CA THR A 71 10.42 -1.35 -4.43
C THR A 71 9.02 -0.75 -4.63
N GLY A 72 8.90 0.39 -5.32
CA GLY A 72 7.62 0.99 -5.69
C GLY A 72 6.81 0.12 -6.66
N LEU A 73 7.46 -0.38 -7.71
CA LEU A 73 6.84 -1.28 -8.69
C LEU A 73 6.38 -2.59 -8.06
N ILE A 74 7.23 -3.21 -7.23
CA ILE A 74 6.87 -4.42 -6.47
C ILE A 74 5.70 -4.12 -5.54
N GLY A 75 5.73 -3.00 -4.81
CA GLY A 75 4.66 -2.59 -3.91
C GLY A 75 3.33 -2.40 -4.62
N LEU A 76 3.31 -1.76 -5.80
CA LEU A 76 2.10 -1.60 -6.61
C LEU A 76 1.58 -2.94 -7.14
N ALA A 77 2.45 -3.82 -7.62
CA ALA A 77 2.05 -5.16 -8.06
C ALA A 77 1.41 -5.97 -6.91
N LEU A 78 2.03 -5.92 -5.72
CA LEU A 78 1.49 -6.58 -4.53
C LEU A 78 0.18 -5.96 -4.06
N LEU A 79 0.01 -4.63 -4.13
CA LEU A 79 -1.26 -3.99 -3.80
C LEU A 79 -2.38 -4.37 -4.78
N THR A 80 -2.09 -4.59 -6.06
CA THR A 80 -3.06 -5.11 -7.02
C THR A 80 -3.58 -6.47 -6.57
N VAL A 81 -2.68 -7.39 -6.19
CA VAL A 81 -3.05 -8.70 -5.63
C VAL A 81 -3.86 -8.53 -4.34
N GLN A 82 -3.40 -7.68 -3.43
CA GLN A 82 -4.06 -7.39 -2.14
C GLN A 82 -5.50 -6.88 -2.32
N THR A 83 -5.75 -6.07 -3.35
CA THR A 83 -7.05 -5.45 -3.65
C THR A 83 -8.03 -6.47 -4.24
N LEU A 84 -7.54 -7.44 -5.00
CA LEU A 84 -8.37 -8.48 -5.62
C LEU A 84 -8.69 -9.63 -4.64
N LEU A 85 -7.81 -9.88 -3.67
CA LEU A 85 -7.93 -11.02 -2.75
C LEU A 85 -9.28 -11.12 -2.00
N PRO A 86 -9.93 -10.01 -1.55
CA PRO A 86 -11.24 -10.06 -0.89
C PRO A 86 -12.36 -10.68 -1.72
N ALA A 87 -12.30 -10.59 -3.06
CA ALA A 87 -13.30 -11.18 -3.94
C ALA A 87 -13.35 -12.72 -3.86
N LEU A 88 -12.31 -13.34 -3.30
CA LEU A 88 -12.18 -14.79 -3.17
C LEU A 88 -12.53 -15.31 -1.76
N PHE A 89 -12.90 -14.42 -0.83
CA PHE A 89 -13.12 -14.80 0.57
C PHE A 89 -14.31 -15.73 0.79
N GLU A 90 -15.37 -15.62 -0.03
CA GLU A 90 -16.56 -16.47 0.12
C GLU A 90 -16.24 -17.94 -0.17
N GLY A 91 -15.45 -18.21 -1.21
CA GLY A 91 -15.01 -19.56 -1.57
C GLY A 91 -13.88 -20.11 -0.70
N ASN A 92 -13.10 -19.24 -0.06
CA ASN A 92 -12.03 -19.64 0.86
C ASN A 92 -11.83 -18.60 1.98
N PRO A 93 -12.52 -18.77 3.13
CA PRO A 93 -12.41 -17.86 4.26
C PRO A 93 -11.00 -17.72 4.83
N GLY A 94 -10.14 -18.73 4.64
CA GLY A 94 -8.73 -18.71 5.06
C GLY A 94 -7.92 -17.59 4.39
N LEU A 95 -8.32 -17.15 3.19
CA LEU A 95 -7.68 -16.03 2.49
C LEU A 95 -7.77 -14.71 3.24
N ARG A 96 -8.67 -14.56 4.22
CA ARG A 96 -8.68 -13.39 5.12
C ARG A 96 -7.41 -13.28 5.95
N ASN A 97 -6.84 -14.40 6.38
CA ASN A 97 -5.55 -14.41 7.09
C ASN A 97 -4.41 -14.04 6.13
N VAL A 98 -4.43 -14.59 4.91
CA VAL A 98 -3.46 -14.25 3.87
C VAL A 98 -3.50 -12.75 3.56
N HIS A 99 -4.69 -12.17 3.39
CA HIS A 99 -4.88 -10.73 3.18
C HIS A 99 -4.31 -9.89 4.32
N GLY A 100 -4.53 -10.30 5.57
CA GLY A 100 -3.97 -9.60 6.74
C GLY A 100 -2.44 -9.63 6.78
N ILE A 101 -1.83 -10.80 6.53
CA ILE A 101 -0.38 -10.98 6.52
C ILE A 101 0.26 -10.24 5.34
N LEU A 102 -0.27 -10.44 4.13
CA LEU A 102 0.20 -9.80 2.91
C LEU A 102 0.09 -8.28 3.03
N GLY A 103 -1.06 -7.76 3.45
CA GLY A 103 -1.27 -6.33 3.67
C GLY A 103 -0.28 -5.73 4.67
N SER A 104 -0.02 -6.42 5.78
CA SER A 104 0.98 -5.98 6.77
C SER A 104 2.39 -5.96 6.19
N GLY A 105 2.77 -6.99 5.43
CA GLY A 105 4.06 -7.05 4.73
C GLY A 105 4.23 -5.94 3.69
N ILE A 106 3.18 -5.66 2.92
CA ILE A 106 3.15 -4.55 1.95
C ILE A 106 3.38 -3.20 2.66
N MET A 107 2.77 -2.99 3.83
CA MET A 107 3.00 -1.75 4.58
C MET A 107 4.44 -1.62 5.06
N THR A 108 5.06 -2.69 5.54
CA THR A 108 6.49 -2.71 5.88
C THR A 108 7.36 -2.39 4.67
N LEU A 109 7.06 -2.99 3.51
CA LEU A 109 7.73 -2.67 2.24
C LEU A 109 7.61 -1.17 1.91
N PHE A 110 6.44 -0.56 2.11
CA PHE A 110 6.27 0.85 1.83
C PHE A 110 6.99 1.79 2.80
N LEU A 111 7.23 1.37 4.05
CA LEU A 111 8.10 2.12 4.97
C LEU A 111 9.55 2.10 4.45
N VAL A 112 10.03 0.95 3.97
CA VAL A 112 11.36 0.83 3.33
C VAL A 112 11.41 1.67 2.06
N HIS A 113 10.40 1.56 1.18
CA HIS A 113 10.27 2.35 -0.04
C HIS A 113 10.31 3.87 0.24
N ALA A 114 9.63 4.32 1.31
CA ALA A 114 9.63 5.72 1.73
C ALA A 114 11.02 6.17 2.20
N ALA A 115 11.74 5.34 2.97
CA ALA A 115 13.11 5.62 3.38
C ALA A 115 14.06 5.72 2.17
N LEU A 116 13.94 4.79 1.22
CA LEU A 116 14.70 4.81 -0.04
C LEU A 116 14.36 6.05 -0.89
N GLY A 117 13.10 6.50 -0.89
CA GLY A 117 12.67 7.70 -1.59
C GLY A 117 13.27 8.97 -0.97
N LEU A 118 13.32 9.05 0.36
CA LEU A 118 14.00 10.13 1.07
C LEU A 118 15.50 10.13 0.76
N GLN A 119 16.16 8.98 0.84
CA GLN A 119 17.58 8.83 0.47
C GLN A 119 17.84 9.27 -0.97
N LEU A 120 17.01 8.82 -1.92
CA LEU A 120 17.13 9.19 -3.32
C LEU A 120 16.97 10.70 -3.50
N GLY A 121 15.96 11.31 -2.89
CA GLY A 121 15.73 12.76 -2.96
C GLY A 121 16.85 13.61 -2.37
N LEU A 122 17.56 13.11 -1.35
CA LEU A 122 18.72 13.78 -0.72
C LEU A 122 20.05 13.50 -1.43
N SER A 123 20.06 12.62 -2.44
CA SER A 123 21.26 12.28 -3.21
C SER A 123 21.48 13.18 -4.44
N TYR A 124 20.61 14.17 -4.64
CA TYR A 124 20.69 15.19 -5.70
C TYR A 124 20.94 16.57 -5.09
#